data_AF-A0A947FIZ3-F1
#
_entry.id   AF-A0A947FIZ3-F1
#
_cell.length_a   1.000
_cell.length_b   1.000
_cell.length_c   1.000
_cell.angle_alpha   90.00
_cell.angle_beta   90.00
_cell.angle_gamma   90.00
#
_symmetry.space_group_name_H-M   'P 1'
#
loop_
_entity.id
_entity.type
_entity.pdbx_description
1 polymer ?
#
loop_
_entity_poly.entity_id
_entity_poly.type
_entity_poly.pdbx_seq_one_letter_code
_entity_poly.pdbx_strand_id
1 'polypeptide(L)'
;MVGGSHISALTMLRELDPARFEPKVLLSGPEGDLGKMLDEEGIPYTRVTMPDPSSESLLGITSSVRAAIAHLKGGDFDYVHTNEGRNHVVWGLAAKIAGVEQVWHHRGHPRAKGLRFIAPLTARAVVSVSHYASPQPSNYSAG
;
A
#
# COMPACT_ATOMS: atom_id res chain seq x y z
N MET A 1 -6.62 14.29 -8.25
CA MET A 1 -5.34 14.80 -8.77
C MET A 1 -4.30 13.70 -8.68
N VAL A 2 -3.68 13.33 -9.80
CA VAL A 2 -2.52 12.43 -9.83
C VAL A 2 -1.30 13.15 -9.26
N GLY A 3 -0.80 12.67 -8.12
CA GLY A 3 0.43 13.18 -7.49
C GLY A 3 1.67 12.34 -7.83
N GLY A 4 2.86 12.83 -7.47
CA GLY A 4 4.12 12.13 -7.74
C GLY A 4 4.27 10.75 -7.10
N SER A 5 3.44 10.37 -6.12
CA SER A 5 3.37 8.98 -5.59
C SER A 5 2.91 8.01 -6.66
N HIS A 6 1.89 8.39 -7.43
CA HIS A 6 1.31 7.55 -8.47
C HIS A 6 2.29 7.34 -9.63
N ILE A 7 2.95 8.40 -10.11
CA ILE A 7 3.98 8.31 -11.16
C ILE A 7 5.11 7.36 -10.74
N SER A 8 5.58 7.48 -9.48
CA SER A 8 6.64 6.63 -8.95
C SER A 8 6.20 5.16 -8.88
N ALA A 9 4.97 4.91 -8.45
CA ALA A 9 4.39 3.57 -8.37
C ALA A 9 4.28 2.90 -9.75
N LEU A 10 3.81 3.66 -10.74
CA LEU A 10 3.67 3.16 -12.11
C LEU A 10 5.02 2.90 -12.77
N THR A 11 6.00 3.77 -12.54
CA THR A 11 7.37 3.56 -13.02
C THR A 11 7.95 2.29 -12.41
N MET A 12 7.80 2.09 -11.10
CA MET A 12 8.25 0.85 -10.43
C MET A 12 7.58 -0.39 -11.04
N LEU A 13 6.27 -0.33 -11.29
CA LEU A 13 5.52 -1.45 -11.86
C LEU A 13 6.02 -1.86 -13.25
N ARG A 14 6.46 -0.90 -14.08
CA ARG A 14 7.01 -1.15 -15.42
C ARG A 14 8.37 -1.83 -15.40
N GLU A 15 9.17 -1.53 -14.38
CA GLU A 15 10.52 -2.04 -14.24
C GLU A 15 10.58 -3.36 -13.45
N LEU A 16 9.42 -3.92 -13.05
CA LEU A 16 9.36 -5.24 -12.41
C LEU A 16 9.73 -6.32 -13.41
N ASP A 17 10.65 -7.19 -13.00
CA ASP A 17 11.02 -8.38 -13.76
C ASP A 17 9.82 -9.33 -13.91
N PRO A 18 9.27 -9.51 -15.13
CA PRO A 18 8.07 -10.33 -15.34
C PRO A 18 8.34 -11.82 -15.14
N ALA A 19 9.60 -12.26 -15.12
CA ALA A 19 9.95 -13.65 -14.77
C ALA A 19 9.83 -13.92 -13.27
N ARG A 20 9.74 -12.87 -12.44
CA ARG A 20 9.73 -12.96 -10.97
C ARG A 20 8.44 -12.45 -10.34
N PHE A 21 7.73 -11.54 -11.00
CA PHE A 21 6.56 -10.88 -10.43
C PHE A 21 5.40 -10.84 -11.42
N GLU A 22 4.19 -11.14 -10.92
CA GLU A 22 2.93 -10.91 -11.60
C GLU A 22 2.22 -9.72 -10.92
N PRO A 23 2.42 -8.48 -11.42
CA PRO A 23 1.87 -7.30 -10.75
C PRO A 23 0.35 -7.22 -10.92
N LYS A 24 -0.36 -7.14 -9.79
CA LYS A 24 -1.82 -6.92 -9.74
C LYS A 24 -2.10 -5.56 -9.11
N VAL A 25 -2.62 -4.61 -9.90
CA VAL A 25 -2.95 -3.27 -9.41
C VAL A 25 -4.34 -3.27 -8.79
N LEU A 26 -4.43 -2.86 -7.52
CA LEU A 26 -5.71 -2.70 -6.81
C LEU A 26 -6.04 -1.23 -6.65
N LEU A 27 -7.08 -0.76 -7.33
CA LEU A 27 -7.55 0.62 -7.24
C LEU A 27 -8.69 0.72 -6.23
N SER A 28 -8.45 1.40 -5.11
CA SER A 28 -9.46 1.68 -4.09
C SER A 28 -10.19 2.99 -4.39
N GLY A 29 -11.52 2.96 -4.52
CA GLY A 29 -12.36 4.16 -4.69
C GLY A 29 -12.91 4.37 -6.11
N PRO A 30 -13.55 5.52 -6.38
CA PRO A 30 -14.09 5.84 -7.70
C PRO A 30 -12.96 5.99 -8.74
N GLU A 31 -13.31 5.81 -10.00
CA GLU A 31 -12.43 5.98 -11.16
C GLU A 31 -12.16 7.48 -11.36
N GLY A 32 -11.32 8.02 -10.48
CA GLY A 32 -10.80 9.38 -10.55
C GLY A 32 -9.64 9.46 -11.54
N ASP A 33 -8.85 10.54 -11.45
CA ASP A 33 -7.71 10.78 -12.36
C ASP A 33 -6.70 9.62 -12.42
N LEU A 34 -6.58 8.83 -11.35
CA LEU A 34 -5.70 7.66 -11.31
C LEU A 34 -6.21 6.50 -12.17
N GLY A 35 -7.53 6.27 -12.24
CA GLY A 35 -8.11 5.23 -13.10
C GLY A 35 -7.86 5.55 -14.57
N LYS A 36 -8.15 6.80 -14.96
CA LYS A 36 -7.88 7.30 -16.32
C LYS A 36 -6.40 7.15 -16.70
N MET A 37 -5.49 7.48 -15.78
CA MET A 37 -4.06 7.31 -16.03
C MET A 37 -3.69 5.83 -16.24
N LEU A 38 -4.26 4.91 -15.46
CA LEU A 38 -4.02 3.48 -15.66
C LEU A 38 -4.52 3.00 -17.03
N ASP A 39 -5.69 3.48 -17.46
CA ASP A 39 -6.26 3.16 -18.78
C ASP A 39 -5.40 3.72 -19.92
N GLU A 40 -4.99 4.99 -19.85
CA GLU A 40 -4.12 5.64 -20.83
C GLU A 40 -2.78 4.90 -20.99
N GLU A 41 -2.28 4.34 -19.90
CA GLU A 41 -1.01 3.61 -19.86
C GLU A 41 -1.16 2.10 -20.12
N GLY A 42 -2.38 1.63 -20.38
CA GLY A 42 -2.68 0.23 -20.69
C GLY A 42 -2.40 -0.74 -19.54
N ILE A 43 -2.44 -0.28 -18.29
CA ILE A 43 -2.12 -1.08 -17.11
C ILE A 43 -3.41 -1.68 -16.55
N PRO A 44 -3.55 -3.04 -16.54
CA PRO A 44 -4.74 -3.67 -16.00
C PRO A 44 -4.82 -3.46 -14.48
N TYR A 45 -6.01 -3.13 -14.00
CA TYR A 45 -6.28 -2.96 -12.58
C TYR A 45 -7.62 -3.58 -12.17
N THR A 46 -7.67 -4.04 -10.92
CA THR A 46 -8.91 -4.49 -10.27
C THR A 46 -9.44 -3.40 -9.36
N ARG A 47 -10.72 -3.06 -9.54
CA ARG A 47 -11.40 -2.12 -8.65
C ARG A 47 -11.78 -2.83 -7.36
N VAL A 48 -11.43 -2.19 -6.25
CA VAL A 48 -11.69 -2.69 -4.90
C VAL A 48 -12.68 -1.75 -4.24
N THR A 49 -13.85 -2.28 -3.89
CA THR A 49 -14.86 -1.52 -3.15
C THR A 49 -14.41 -1.41 -1.70
N MET A 50 -13.88 -0.26 -1.34
CA MET A 50 -13.46 0.05 0.01
C MET A 50 -14.47 1.00 0.66
N PRO A 51 -14.72 0.87 1.98
CA PRO A 51 -15.47 1.87 2.74
C PRO A 51 -14.85 3.26 2.60
N ASP A 52 -15.70 4.29 2.72
CA ASP A 52 -15.31 5.67 2.42
C ASP A 52 -14.03 6.08 3.17
N PRO A 53 -12.99 6.53 2.43
CA PRO A 53 -11.76 7.00 3.03
C PRO A 53 -11.90 8.24 3.91
N SER A 54 -12.99 9.01 3.80
CA SER A 54 -13.25 10.19 4.63
C SER A 54 -13.58 9.86 6.10
N SER A 55 -13.99 8.62 6.38
CA SER A 55 -14.31 8.21 7.76
C SER A 55 -13.03 7.96 8.56
N GLU A 56 -12.65 8.93 9.40
CA GLU A 56 -11.59 8.77 10.41
C GLU A 56 -12.02 7.89 11.60
N SER A 57 -13.25 7.36 11.56
CA SER A 57 -13.77 6.51 12.63
C SER A 57 -13.06 5.16 12.66
N LEU A 58 -12.92 4.60 13.88
CA LEU A 58 -12.43 3.24 14.09
C LEU A 58 -13.27 2.20 13.32
N LEU A 59 -14.58 2.45 13.18
CA LEU A 59 -15.48 1.61 12.39
C LEU A 59 -15.13 1.64 10.89
N GLY A 60 -14.77 2.81 10.35
CA GLY A 60 -14.30 2.96 8.96
C GLY A 60 -12.99 2.21 8.70
N ILE A 61 -12.05 2.25 9.64
CA ILE A 61 -10.77 1.51 9.54
C ILE A 61 -11.01 0.01 9.60
N THR A 62 -11.79 -0.47 10.58
CA THR A 62 -12.05 -1.91 10.75
C THR A 62 -12.82 -2.51 9.58
N SER A 63 -13.82 -1.80 9.04
CA SER A 63 -14.53 -2.22 7.83
C SER A 63 -13.59 -2.24 6.61
N SER A 64 -12.71 -1.24 6.46
CA SER A 64 -11.71 -1.22 5.39
C SER A 64 -10.74 -2.40 5.49
N VAL A 65 -10.27 -2.72 6.69
CA VAL A 65 -9.41 -3.89 6.92
C VAL A 65 -10.13 -5.19 6.56
N ARG A 66 -11.41 -5.35 6.93
CA ARG A 66 -12.19 -6.54 6.57
C ARG A 66 -12.36 -6.68 5.06
N ALA A 67 -12.66 -5.59 4.36
CA ALA A 67 -12.75 -5.59 2.90
C ALA A 67 -11.41 -6.00 2.27
N ALA A 68 -10.31 -5.38 2.71
CA ALA A 68 -8.96 -5.73 2.24
C ALA A 68 -8.61 -7.21 2.51
N ILE A 69 -8.95 -7.77 3.67
CA ILE A 69 -8.74 -9.20 3.97
C ILE A 69 -9.50 -10.08 2.97
N ALA A 70 -10.76 -9.75 2.66
CA ALA A 70 -11.55 -10.53 1.73
C ALA A 70 -10.93 -10.55 0.33
N HIS A 71 -10.41 -9.41 -0.13
CA HIS A 71 -9.70 -9.33 -1.40
C HIS A 71 -8.39 -10.12 -1.40
N LEU A 72 -7.60 -10.03 -0.34
CA LEU A 72 -6.33 -10.76 -0.24
C LEU A 72 -6.52 -12.26 -0.14
N LYS A 73 -7.54 -12.73 0.58
CA LYS A 73 -7.85 -14.16 0.70
C LYS A 73 -8.56 -14.73 -0.54
N GLY A 74 -9.15 -13.87 -1.37
CA GLY A 74 -9.87 -14.26 -2.58
C GLY A 74 -9.00 -14.34 -3.83
N GLY A 75 -7.71 -14.01 -3.75
CA GLY A 75 -6.78 -14.08 -4.87
C GLY A 75 -5.39 -14.55 -4.45
N ASP A 76 -4.55 -14.82 -5.45
CA ASP A 76 -3.17 -15.27 -5.23
C ASP A 76 -2.24 -14.05 -5.11
N PHE A 77 -1.89 -13.71 -3.87
CA PHE A 77 -0.98 -12.62 -3.55
C PHE A 77 0.10 -13.10 -2.57
N ASP A 78 1.36 -12.98 -2.97
CA ASP A 78 2.49 -13.20 -2.06
C ASP A 78 2.87 -11.91 -1.31
N TYR A 79 2.72 -10.77 -2.01
CA TYR A 79 3.13 -9.46 -1.53
C TYR A 79 2.06 -8.39 -1.75
N VAL A 80 1.94 -7.49 -0.77
CA VAL A 80 1.20 -6.23 -0.86
C VAL A 80 2.17 -5.07 -0.79
N HIS A 81 2.23 -4.29 -1.87
CA HIS A 81 2.98 -3.04 -1.89
C HIS A 81 2.05 -1.87 -1.54
N THR A 82 2.46 -1.04 -0.59
CA THR A 82 1.69 0.15 -0.17
C THR A 82 2.53 1.40 -0.33
N ASN A 83 1.96 2.43 -0.96
CA ASN A 83 2.71 3.64 -1.36
C ASN A 83 2.47 4.88 -0.49
N GLU A 84 1.33 4.97 0.20
CA GLU A 84 1.02 6.17 0.96
C GLU A 84 -0.01 5.98 2.08
N GLY A 85 0.12 6.86 3.09
CA GLY A 85 -0.93 7.21 4.03
C GLY A 85 -1.60 6.03 4.74
N ARG A 86 -2.93 6.08 4.76
CA ARG A 86 -3.79 5.10 5.45
C ARG A 86 -3.72 3.71 4.83
N ASN A 87 -3.38 3.61 3.54
CA ASN A 87 -3.27 2.33 2.86
C ASN A 87 -2.21 1.45 3.52
N HIS A 88 -1.13 2.03 4.04
CA HIS A 88 -0.15 1.25 4.80
C HIS A 88 -0.74 0.53 6.02
N VAL A 89 -1.67 1.19 6.73
CA VAL A 89 -2.28 0.62 7.94
C VAL A 89 -3.34 -0.40 7.56
N VAL A 90 -4.28 -0.02 6.68
CA VAL A 90 -5.39 -0.89 6.27
C VAL A 90 -4.87 -2.16 5.61
N TRP A 91 -4.04 -2.02 4.59
CA TRP A 91 -3.53 -3.16 3.84
C TRP A 91 -2.43 -3.90 4.59
N GLY A 92 -1.65 -3.23 5.45
CA GLY A 92 -0.65 -3.90 6.30
C GLY A 92 -1.29 -4.84 7.33
N LEU A 93 -2.34 -4.36 8.02
CA LEU A 93 -3.10 -5.21 8.95
C LEU A 93 -3.81 -6.35 8.21
N ALA A 94 -4.40 -6.05 7.05
CA ALA A 94 -5.06 -7.07 6.24
C ALA A 94 -4.09 -8.14 5.73
N ALA A 95 -2.92 -7.74 5.23
CA ALA A 95 -1.86 -8.63 4.76
C ALA A 95 -1.41 -9.58 5.88
N LYS A 96 -1.13 -9.04 7.08
CA LYS A 96 -0.77 -9.86 8.24
C LYS A 96 -1.84 -10.91 8.59
N ILE A 97 -3.12 -10.54 8.53
CA ILE A 97 -4.23 -11.47 8.82
C ILE A 97 -4.45 -12.48 7.69
N ALA A 98 -4.18 -12.09 6.45
CA ALA A 98 -4.29 -12.95 5.28
C ALA A 98 -3.08 -13.88 5.07
N GLY A 99 -1.97 -13.66 5.79
CA GLY A 99 -0.73 -14.41 5.61
C GLY A 99 0.10 -13.91 4.41
N VAL A 100 -0.12 -12.67 3.97
CA VAL A 100 0.56 -12.02 2.85
C VAL A 100 1.61 -11.06 3.40
N GLU A 101 2.78 -10.96 2.75
CA GLU A 101 3.86 -10.08 3.19
C GLU A 101 3.64 -8.62 2.71
N GLN A 102 3.84 -7.61 3.56
CA GLN A 102 3.72 -6.21 3.16
C GLN A 102 5.09 -5.58 2.84
N VAL A 103 5.20 -4.90 1.70
CA VAL A 103 6.26 -3.95 1.38
C VAL A 103 5.73 -2.53 1.62
N TRP A 104 6.32 -1.83 2.59
CA TRP A 104 5.95 -0.46 2.96
C TRP A 104 6.84 0.54 2.23
N HIS A 105 6.30 1.29 1.27
CA HIS A 105 7.04 2.36 0.61
C HIS A 105 6.87 3.69 1.36
N HIS A 106 7.88 4.08 2.12
CA HIS A 106 7.84 5.28 2.93
C HIS A 106 8.32 6.52 2.17
N ARG A 107 7.45 7.54 2.08
CA ARG A 107 7.74 8.84 1.46
C ARG A 107 7.59 10.02 2.41
N GLY A 108 7.18 9.74 3.65
CA GLY A 108 6.77 10.74 4.62
C GLY A 108 7.89 11.16 5.56
N HIS A 109 7.47 11.73 6.68
CA HIS A 109 8.38 12.07 7.76
C HIS A 109 8.97 10.81 8.40
N PRO A 110 10.28 10.72 8.65
CA PRO A 110 10.94 9.53 9.21
C PRO A 110 10.48 9.17 10.64
N ARG A 111 9.73 10.08 11.29
CA ARG A 111 9.11 9.89 12.61
C ARG A 111 7.60 9.67 12.56
N ALA A 112 7.04 9.38 11.38
CA ALA A 112 5.61 9.11 11.24
C ALA A 112 5.18 7.98 12.19
N LYS A 113 4.08 8.19 12.92
CA LYS A 113 3.58 7.21 13.90
C LYS A 113 3.32 5.84 13.26
N GLY A 114 2.76 5.81 12.04
CA GLY A 114 2.57 4.58 11.28
C GLY A 114 3.87 3.83 11.02
N LEU A 115 4.93 4.56 10.64
CA LEU A 115 6.25 3.97 10.41
C LEU A 115 6.86 3.40 11.71
N ARG A 116 6.68 4.06 12.85
CA ARG A 116 7.27 3.63 14.13
C ARG A 116 6.50 2.53 14.86
N PHE A 117 5.19 2.46 14.67
CA PHE A 117 4.35 1.57 15.49
C PHE A 117 3.61 0.51 14.67
N ILE A 118 3.34 0.76 13.40
CA ILE A 118 2.59 -0.18 12.56
C ILE A 118 3.53 -0.96 11.66
N ALA A 119 4.46 -0.28 10.97
CA ALA A 119 5.40 -0.95 10.07
C ALA A 119 6.20 -2.10 10.74
N PRO A 120 6.70 -2.00 11.98
CA PRO A 120 7.40 -3.12 12.62
C PRO A 120 6.52 -4.37 12.83
N LEU A 121 5.20 -4.19 12.86
CA LEU A 121 4.25 -5.28 13.07
C LEU A 121 3.74 -5.87 11.76
N THR A 122 3.68 -5.09 10.69
CA THR A 122 3.00 -5.48 9.44
C THR A 122 3.93 -5.58 8.25
N ALA A 123 4.97 -4.74 8.18
CA ALA A 123 5.85 -4.67 7.03
C ALA A 123 6.95 -5.73 7.12
N ARG A 124 7.10 -6.49 6.03
CA ARG A 124 8.23 -7.37 5.76
C ARG A 124 9.49 -6.57 5.46
N ALA A 125 9.33 -5.45 4.75
CA ALA A 125 10.37 -4.53 4.38
C ALA A 125 9.82 -3.11 4.28
N VAL A 126 10.65 -2.12 4.61
CA VAL A 126 10.38 -0.70 4.40
C VAL A 126 11.33 -0.17 3.32
N VAL A 127 10.78 0.32 2.23
CA VAL A 127 11.53 0.98 1.15
C VAL A 127 11.31 2.48 1.29
N SER A 128 12.36 3.26 1.52
CA SER A 128 12.27 4.73 1.60
C SER A 128 12.75 5.38 0.31
N VAL A 129 12.09 6.45 -0.12
CA VAL A 129 12.52 7.24 -1.30
C VAL A 129 13.86 7.97 -1.13
N SER A 130 14.32 8.13 0.11
CA SER A 130 15.61 8.76 0.41
C SER A 130 16.09 8.35 1.81
N HIS A 131 17.38 8.51 2.07
CA HIS A 131 17.98 8.32 3.39
C HIS A 131 17.37 9.25 4.46
N TYR A 132 16.94 10.46 4.07
CA TYR A 132 16.27 11.39 4.98
C TYR A 132 14.91 10.85 5.45
N ALA A 133 14.19 10.15 4.58
CA ALA A 133 12.90 9.55 4.87
C ALA A 133 13.01 8.17 5.55
N SER A 134 14.20 7.55 5.56
CA SER A 134 14.38 6.23 6.18
C SER A 134 14.03 6.24 7.68
N PRO A 135 13.57 5.10 8.23
CA PRO A 135 13.34 4.98 9.66
C PRO A 135 14.59 5.40 10.45
N GLN A 136 14.46 6.37 11.35
CA GLN A 136 15.59 6.72 12.22
C GLN A 136 15.73 5.67 13.33
N PRO A 137 16.96 5.35 13.78
CA PRO A 137 17.17 4.43 14.89
C PRO A 137 16.43 4.92 16.14
N SER A 138 15.55 4.08 16.67
CA SER A 138 14.88 4.24 17.96
C SER A 138 14.49 2.86 18.47
N ASN A 139 14.20 2.73 19.77
CA ASN A 139 13.89 1.43 20.41
C ASN A 139 12.66 0.68 19.82
N TYR A 140 12.00 1.22 18.80
CA TYR A 140 10.82 0.67 18.12
C TYR A 140 10.92 0.73 16.58
N SER A 141 12.10 0.98 16.02
CA SER A 141 12.24 1.18 14.58
C SER A 141 12.33 -0.17 13.84
N ALA A 142 11.54 -0.32 12.77
CA ALA A 142 11.75 -1.37 11.78
C ALA A 142 13.13 -1.13 11.14
N GLY A 143 14.08 -2.02 11.42
CA GLY A 143 15.39 -2.09 10.81
C GLY A 143 15.44 -3.20 9.77
#